data_AF-A0A917H277-F1
#
_entry.id   AF-A0A917H277-F1
#
_cell.length_a   1.000
_cell.length_b   1.000
_cell.length_c   1.000
_cell.angle_alpha   90.00
_cell.angle_beta   90.00
_cell.angle_gamma   90.00
#
_symmetry.space_group_name_H-M   'P 1'
#
loop_
_entity.id
_entity.type
_entity.pdbx_description
1 polymer ?
#
loop_
_entity_poly.entity_id
_entity_poly.type
_entity_poly.pdbx_seq_one_letter_code
_entity_poly.pdbx_strand_id
1 'polypeptide(L)'
;MCTIFKATQNGVTLVGNNEDYSDSNTKVWFLASQDGKYGRVYFGYFNGWAQGGMNEHGLFFDWVSGYEEEWLSSPDKYNFAGNLSEKIMEEASLLAQVVVMYEQYNEPSFTSAKVMYVDHAGASAVIGFENGQLHIDYGKSHQTLGYAYHTANSVLCELHSQSKSTFESLLQSCLQTGENPTQYSNIYDLSKREVYVYDFHESTQCFKFNLMEELQRGNHCYNLHQLASQLEGPLIQDYKTKAAELAQLTFTDEFLNVFEGTYELNKELQFTIKADKGTLYAAVNTPPNAVLLRLIQGRGKKSEWYAPSHDAKFTFVKSSSGQYERLILQGGITSDNTGESRELLLYKWSR
;
A
#
# COMPACT_ATOMS: atom_id res chain seq x y z
N MET A 1 -6.57 -10.17 10.00
CA MET A 1 -6.56 -10.52 8.55
C MET A 1 -7.72 -9.74 7.97
N CYS A 2 -7.59 -9.15 6.79
CA CYS A 2 -8.68 -8.42 6.14
C CYS A 2 -9.84 -9.37 5.78
N THR A 3 -10.99 -8.84 5.37
CA THR A 3 -12.11 -9.64 4.83
C THR A 3 -12.56 -9.11 3.48
N ILE A 4 -12.50 -9.94 2.45
CA ILE A 4 -12.95 -9.63 1.09
C ILE A 4 -14.08 -10.58 0.70
N PHE A 5 -15.09 -10.07 0.03
CA PHE A 5 -16.13 -10.91 -0.56
C PHE A 5 -16.71 -10.31 -1.83
N LYS A 6 -17.22 -11.16 -2.71
CA LYS A 6 -17.87 -10.72 -3.95
C LYS A 6 -19.18 -11.46 -4.20
N ALA A 7 -20.07 -10.82 -4.95
CA ALA A 7 -21.24 -11.45 -5.55
C ALA A 7 -21.48 -10.91 -6.97
N THR A 8 -21.94 -11.81 -7.84
CA THR A 8 -22.35 -11.49 -9.21
C THR A 8 -23.76 -12.01 -9.43
N GLN A 9 -24.69 -11.10 -9.75
CA GLN A 9 -26.08 -11.41 -10.06
C GLN A 9 -26.60 -10.49 -11.15
N ASN A 10 -27.35 -11.03 -12.11
CA ASN A 10 -27.97 -10.28 -13.21
C ASN A 10 -26.96 -9.39 -13.99
N GLY A 11 -25.73 -9.88 -14.16
CA GLY A 11 -24.67 -9.16 -14.87
C GLY A 11 -24.04 -8.00 -14.08
N VAL A 12 -24.39 -7.81 -12.82
CA VAL A 12 -23.75 -6.84 -11.92
C VAL A 12 -22.80 -7.57 -10.99
N THR A 13 -21.55 -7.12 -10.90
CA THR A 13 -20.56 -7.64 -9.93
C THR A 13 -20.26 -6.60 -8.86
N LEU A 14 -20.49 -6.97 -7.60
CA LEU A 14 -20.13 -6.18 -6.42
C LEU A 14 -19.03 -6.88 -5.62
N VAL A 15 -18.10 -6.10 -5.07
CA VAL A 15 -17.04 -6.58 -4.18
C VAL A 15 -17.03 -5.72 -2.91
N GLY A 16 -16.99 -6.34 -1.74
CA GLY A 16 -16.80 -5.69 -0.45
C GLY A 16 -15.42 -6.03 0.12
N ASN A 17 -14.75 -5.04 0.75
CA ASN A 17 -13.51 -5.23 1.50
C ASN A 17 -13.60 -4.51 2.87
N ASN A 18 -13.11 -5.17 3.92
CA ASN A 18 -12.74 -4.58 5.20
C ASN A 18 -11.22 -4.66 5.36
N GLU A 19 -10.56 -3.51 5.44
CA GLU A 19 -9.11 -3.43 5.65
C GLU A 19 -8.79 -3.44 7.15
N ASP A 20 -8.17 -4.51 7.64
CA ASP A 20 -7.95 -4.76 9.07
C ASP A 20 -6.46 -4.69 9.42
N TYR A 21 -6.02 -3.54 9.94
CA TYR A 21 -4.61 -3.29 10.24
C TYR A 21 -4.41 -2.27 11.36
N SER A 22 -3.21 -2.18 11.92
CA SER A 22 -2.88 -1.26 13.01
C SER A 22 -2.48 0.16 12.55
N ASP A 23 -1.98 0.31 11.31
CA ASP A 23 -1.67 1.63 10.76
C ASP A 23 -2.95 2.32 10.32
N SER A 24 -3.23 3.48 10.90
CA SER A 24 -4.37 4.29 10.52
C SER A 24 -4.08 5.22 9.36
N ASN A 25 -2.84 5.41 8.93
CA ASN A 25 -2.53 6.40 7.90
C ASN A 25 -2.91 5.87 6.50
N THR A 26 -4.20 5.93 6.18
CA THR A 26 -4.80 5.32 4.99
C THR A 26 -4.98 6.35 3.88
N LYS A 27 -4.78 5.90 2.64
CA LYS A 27 -4.84 6.72 1.43
C LYS A 27 -5.61 6.01 0.33
N VAL A 28 -6.21 6.84 -0.52
CA VAL A 28 -6.70 6.46 -1.84
C VAL A 28 -5.96 7.30 -2.87
N TRP A 29 -5.51 6.69 -3.96
CA TRP A 29 -4.88 7.43 -5.05
C TRP A 29 -5.35 6.92 -6.41
N PHE A 30 -5.41 7.86 -7.34
CA PHE A 30 -5.88 7.70 -8.70
C PHE A 30 -4.74 7.99 -9.65
N LEU A 31 -4.51 7.07 -10.58
CA LEU A 31 -3.49 7.21 -11.61
C LEU A 31 -4.20 7.13 -12.97
N ALA A 32 -4.19 8.23 -13.73
CA ALA A 32 -4.76 8.34 -15.07
C ALA A 32 -4.01 7.47 -16.08
N SER A 33 -4.72 6.92 -17.06
CA SER A 33 -4.14 6.04 -18.08
C SER A 33 -3.02 6.77 -18.83
N GLN A 34 -1.83 6.16 -18.90
CA GLN A 34 -0.65 6.76 -19.52
C GLN A 34 0.28 5.67 -20.05
N ASP A 35 0.97 5.94 -21.16
CA ASP A 35 2.00 5.06 -21.74
C ASP A 35 1.54 3.60 -21.94
N GLY A 36 0.28 3.42 -22.34
CA GLY A 36 -0.31 2.09 -22.55
C GLY A 36 -0.76 1.35 -21.28
N LYS A 37 -0.63 1.97 -20.10
CA LYS A 37 -1.07 1.42 -18.81
C LYS A 37 -2.47 1.89 -18.46
N TYR A 38 -3.34 0.97 -18.04
CA TYR A 38 -4.75 1.25 -17.71
C TYR A 38 -4.93 2.10 -16.49
N GLY A 39 -5.84 3.08 -16.50
CA GLY A 39 -6.22 3.91 -15.36
C GLY A 39 -6.59 3.12 -14.11
N ARG A 40 -6.20 3.58 -12.90
CA ARG A 40 -6.35 2.82 -11.65
C ARG A 40 -6.76 3.69 -10.47
N VAL A 41 -7.49 3.08 -9.54
CA VAL A 41 -7.60 3.52 -8.14
C VAL A 41 -6.99 2.46 -7.23
N TYR A 42 -6.24 2.89 -6.24
CA TYR A 42 -5.67 2.04 -5.21
C TYR A 42 -5.98 2.55 -3.82
N PHE A 43 -6.03 1.62 -2.88
CA PHE A 43 -6.12 1.86 -1.46
C PHE A 43 -4.92 1.25 -0.75
N GLY A 44 -4.48 1.89 0.32
CA GLY A 44 -3.36 1.43 1.13
C GLY A 44 -2.91 2.50 2.09
N TYR A 45 -1.61 2.54 2.38
CA TYR A 45 -1.03 3.40 3.41
C TYR A 45 -0.06 4.44 2.84
N PHE A 46 0.56 5.25 3.70
CA PHE A 46 1.49 6.30 3.27
C PHE A 46 2.77 5.78 2.58
N ASN A 47 3.11 4.50 2.71
CA ASN A 47 4.17 3.86 1.92
C ASN A 47 3.80 3.71 0.43
N GLY A 48 2.51 3.93 0.11
CA GLY A 48 1.79 3.70 -1.13
C GLY A 48 2.13 2.41 -1.87
N TRP A 49 2.37 1.37 -1.07
CA TRP A 49 2.17 0.00 -1.52
C TRP A 49 0.67 -0.28 -1.58
N ALA A 50 0.13 -0.49 -2.79
CA ALA A 50 -1.28 -0.81 -2.95
C ALA A 50 -1.63 -2.12 -2.22
N GLN A 51 -2.60 -2.04 -1.29
CA GLN A 51 -3.19 -3.21 -0.62
C GLN A 51 -4.30 -3.80 -1.49
N GLY A 52 -5.10 -2.93 -2.10
CA GLY A 52 -6.15 -3.32 -3.05
C GLY A 52 -6.52 -2.17 -3.99
N GLY A 53 -7.43 -2.43 -4.92
CA GLY A 53 -7.87 -1.42 -5.88
C GLY A 53 -8.64 -1.96 -7.06
N MET A 54 -8.92 -1.07 -8.02
CA MET A 54 -9.65 -1.37 -9.25
C MET A 54 -9.06 -0.58 -10.43
N ASN A 55 -9.03 -1.17 -11.63
CA ASN A 55 -8.64 -0.46 -12.85
C ASN A 55 -9.86 -0.04 -13.69
N GLU A 56 -9.62 0.79 -14.72
CA GLU A 56 -10.66 1.36 -15.58
C GLU A 56 -11.50 0.31 -16.34
N HIS A 57 -10.99 -0.91 -16.45
CA HIS A 57 -11.73 -2.03 -17.03
C HIS A 57 -12.66 -2.73 -16.03
N GLY A 58 -12.55 -2.43 -14.73
CA GLY A 58 -13.28 -3.08 -13.67
C GLY A 58 -12.66 -4.41 -13.23
N LEU A 59 -11.34 -4.59 -13.41
CA LEU A 59 -10.59 -5.62 -12.69
C LEU A 59 -10.33 -5.09 -11.28
N PHE A 60 -10.56 -5.93 -10.27
CA PHE A 60 -10.31 -5.66 -8.85
C PHE A 60 -9.28 -6.63 -8.30
N PHE A 61 -8.48 -6.18 -7.33
CA PHE A 61 -7.67 -7.04 -6.49
C PHE A 61 -7.62 -6.53 -5.05
N ASP A 62 -7.40 -7.43 -4.09
CA ASP A 62 -7.05 -7.08 -2.71
C ASP A 62 -6.37 -8.26 -2.00
N TRP A 63 -5.49 -7.96 -1.04
CA TRP A 63 -4.62 -8.92 -0.35
C TRP A 63 -5.11 -9.24 1.06
N VAL A 64 -4.96 -10.51 1.44
CA VAL A 64 -5.21 -10.97 2.81
C VAL A 64 -3.97 -11.66 3.35
N SER A 65 -3.37 -11.04 4.36
CA SER A 65 -2.25 -11.58 5.14
C SER A 65 -2.72 -12.61 6.18
N GLY A 66 -1.77 -13.34 6.79
CA GLY A 66 -2.00 -14.26 7.92
C GLY A 66 -1.96 -15.74 7.54
N TYR A 67 -1.31 -16.06 6.42
CA TYR A 67 -1.02 -17.43 6.01
C TYR A 67 0.44 -17.76 6.35
N GLU A 68 0.77 -19.05 6.36
CA GLU A 68 2.15 -19.54 6.51
C GLU A 68 2.34 -20.67 5.50
N GLU A 69 2.86 -20.32 4.32
CA GLU A 69 3.01 -21.25 3.20
C GLU A 69 4.50 -21.45 2.89
N GLU A 70 4.89 -22.68 2.55
CA GLU A 70 6.24 -23.01 2.09
C GLU A 70 6.45 -22.56 0.64
N TRP A 71 6.43 -21.25 0.41
CA TRP A 71 6.68 -20.67 -0.90
C TRP A 71 8.17 -20.71 -1.26
N LEU A 72 8.47 -21.15 -2.48
CA LEU A 72 9.81 -21.13 -3.06
C LEU A 72 9.76 -20.45 -4.42
N SER A 73 10.76 -19.61 -4.71
CA SER A 73 10.91 -19.00 -6.03
C SER A 73 11.17 -20.07 -7.09
N SER A 74 10.49 -19.97 -8.23
CA SER A 74 10.83 -20.77 -9.40
C SER A 74 11.90 -20.07 -10.24
N PRO A 75 13.00 -20.76 -10.63
CA PRO A 75 14.00 -20.18 -11.52
C PRO A 75 13.49 -19.94 -12.95
N ASP A 76 12.38 -20.59 -13.33
CA ASP A 76 11.76 -20.44 -14.66
C ASP A 76 10.81 -19.22 -14.74
N LYS A 77 10.59 -18.53 -13.61
CA LYS A 77 9.74 -17.34 -13.52
C LYS A 77 10.57 -16.08 -13.32
N TYR A 78 10.06 -14.96 -13.82
CA TYR A 78 10.66 -13.65 -13.64
C TYR A 78 10.43 -13.13 -12.21
N ASN A 79 11.40 -12.40 -11.68
CA ASN A 79 11.19 -11.59 -10.49
C ASN A 79 10.81 -10.18 -10.91
N PHE A 80 9.70 -9.67 -10.37
CA PHE A 80 9.31 -8.29 -10.58
C PHE A 80 9.84 -7.43 -9.43
N ALA A 81 10.60 -6.39 -9.75
CA ALA A 81 11.01 -5.38 -8.79
C ALA A 81 9.85 -4.39 -8.62
N GLY A 82 8.99 -4.64 -7.65
CA GLY A 82 7.80 -3.82 -7.40
C GLY A 82 6.62 -4.61 -6.84
N ASN A 83 5.48 -3.95 -6.80
CA ASN A 83 4.20 -4.59 -6.49
C ASN A 83 3.66 -5.26 -7.77
N LEU A 84 3.71 -6.60 -7.83
CA LEU A 84 3.24 -7.34 -9.00
C LEU A 84 1.75 -7.10 -9.28
N SER A 85 0.95 -6.85 -8.23
CA SER A 85 -0.47 -6.54 -8.43
C SER A 85 -0.65 -5.20 -9.11
N GLU A 86 0.17 -4.19 -8.81
CA GLU A 86 0.13 -2.92 -9.55
C GLU A 86 0.43 -3.14 -11.04
N LYS A 87 1.48 -3.92 -11.37
CA LYS A 87 1.78 -4.31 -12.77
C LYS A 87 0.63 -5.07 -13.43
N ILE A 88 0.01 -6.01 -12.73
CA ILE A 88 -1.16 -6.73 -13.25
C ILE A 88 -2.31 -5.76 -13.56
N MET A 89 -2.58 -4.82 -12.65
CA MET A 89 -3.64 -3.84 -12.83
C MET A 89 -3.37 -2.83 -13.95
N GLU A 90 -2.10 -2.60 -14.30
CA GLU A 90 -1.67 -1.78 -15.44
C GLU A 90 -1.91 -2.46 -16.80
N GLU A 91 -1.90 -3.79 -16.86
CA GLU A 91 -1.79 -4.56 -18.11
C GLU A 91 -2.97 -5.55 -18.36
N ALA A 92 -3.66 -5.97 -17.31
CA ALA A 92 -4.76 -6.94 -17.36
C ALA A 92 -6.13 -6.29 -17.15
N SER A 93 -7.15 -6.81 -17.84
CA SER A 93 -8.55 -6.41 -17.71
C SER A 93 -9.48 -7.58 -17.36
N LEU A 94 -8.99 -8.81 -17.44
CA LEU A 94 -9.73 -10.05 -17.18
C LEU A 94 -8.94 -11.00 -16.28
N LEU A 95 -9.64 -11.85 -15.52
CA LEU A 95 -9.02 -12.84 -14.64
C LEU A 95 -8.06 -13.76 -15.38
N ALA A 96 -8.39 -14.16 -16.62
CA ALA A 96 -7.52 -15.03 -17.42
C ALA A 96 -6.12 -14.44 -17.65
N GLN A 97 -6.02 -13.11 -17.82
CA GLN A 97 -4.73 -12.42 -17.98
C GLN A 97 -3.97 -12.35 -16.66
N VAL A 98 -4.67 -12.18 -15.53
CA VAL A 98 -4.07 -12.24 -14.19
C VAL A 98 -3.38 -13.60 -13.96
N VAL A 99 -4.05 -14.70 -14.32
CA VAL A 99 -3.49 -16.05 -14.18
C VAL A 99 -2.21 -16.20 -14.99
N VAL A 100 -2.19 -15.73 -16.24
CA VAL A 100 -0.99 -15.73 -17.09
C VAL A 100 0.17 -14.95 -16.44
N MET A 101 -0.12 -13.84 -15.75
CA MET A 101 0.91 -13.09 -15.03
C MET A 101 1.51 -13.88 -13.87
N TYR A 102 0.70 -14.59 -13.08
CA TYR A 102 1.21 -15.45 -12.00
C TYR A 102 1.91 -16.72 -12.50
N GLU A 103 1.67 -17.15 -13.74
CA GLU A 103 2.47 -18.18 -14.40
C GLU A 103 3.87 -17.67 -14.79
N GLN A 104 3.99 -16.37 -15.13
CA GLN A 104 5.24 -15.75 -15.59
C GLN A 104 6.11 -15.19 -14.45
N TYR A 105 5.50 -14.73 -13.36
CA TYR A 105 6.20 -14.02 -12.30
C TYR A 105 6.20 -14.77 -10.96
N ASN A 106 7.31 -14.65 -10.23
CA ASN A 106 7.40 -15.01 -8.83
C ASN A 106 6.72 -13.94 -7.97
N GLU A 107 5.96 -14.38 -6.97
CA GLU A 107 5.30 -13.52 -5.98
C GLU A 107 5.67 -13.99 -4.56
N PRO A 108 6.73 -13.42 -3.96
CA PRO A 108 7.17 -13.79 -2.62
C PRO A 108 6.14 -13.56 -1.53
N SER A 109 5.16 -12.66 -1.73
CA SER A 109 4.13 -12.37 -0.73
C SER A 109 3.26 -13.59 -0.41
N PHE A 110 3.22 -14.58 -1.31
CA PHE A 110 2.51 -15.84 -1.08
C PHE A 110 3.07 -16.70 0.05
N THR A 111 4.26 -16.42 0.59
CA THR A 111 4.71 -17.03 1.84
C THR A 111 3.75 -16.73 3.00
N SER A 112 3.10 -15.56 2.98
CA SER A 112 2.30 -15.08 4.13
C SER A 112 0.93 -14.51 3.80
N ALA A 113 0.54 -14.52 2.52
CA ALA A 113 -0.68 -13.87 2.05
C ALA A 113 -1.33 -14.62 0.89
N LYS A 114 -2.61 -14.35 0.66
CA LYS A 114 -3.36 -14.70 -0.55
C LYS A 114 -3.97 -13.43 -1.14
N VAL A 115 -4.28 -13.45 -2.42
CA VAL A 115 -4.89 -12.32 -3.13
C VAL A 115 -6.17 -12.76 -3.81
N MET A 116 -7.23 -11.95 -3.71
CA MET A 116 -8.43 -12.15 -4.51
C MET A 116 -8.38 -11.25 -5.72
N TYR A 117 -8.69 -11.78 -6.90
CA TYR A 117 -8.98 -11.02 -8.11
C TYR A 117 -10.42 -11.23 -8.55
N VAL A 118 -11.07 -10.18 -9.04
CA VAL A 118 -12.43 -10.22 -9.58
C VAL A 118 -12.50 -9.33 -10.81
N ASP A 119 -12.96 -9.84 -11.95
CA ASP A 119 -13.22 -9.00 -13.13
C ASP A 119 -14.67 -8.51 -13.20
N HIS A 120 -14.92 -7.52 -14.06
CA HIS A 120 -16.24 -6.90 -14.20
C HIS A 120 -17.35 -7.89 -14.57
N ALA A 121 -17.02 -8.97 -15.30
CA ALA A 121 -17.96 -10.03 -15.68
C ALA A 121 -18.28 -10.97 -14.50
N GLY A 122 -17.53 -10.87 -13.41
CA GLY A 122 -17.73 -11.63 -12.19
C GLY A 122 -16.88 -12.88 -12.09
N ALA A 123 -15.98 -13.14 -13.03
CA ALA A 123 -15.00 -14.20 -12.85
C ALA A 123 -14.06 -13.78 -11.71
N SER A 124 -13.82 -14.69 -10.78
CA SER A 124 -12.94 -14.43 -9.65
C SER A 124 -12.06 -15.62 -9.33
N ALA A 125 -10.92 -15.33 -8.70
CA ALA A 125 -10.14 -16.36 -8.04
C ALA A 125 -9.45 -15.82 -6.78
N VAL A 126 -9.27 -16.71 -5.81
CA VAL A 126 -8.28 -16.53 -4.75
C VAL A 126 -7.02 -17.23 -5.20
N ILE A 127 -5.92 -16.48 -5.26
CA ILE A 127 -4.62 -16.95 -5.72
C ILE A 127 -3.67 -16.94 -4.53
N GLY A 128 -2.94 -18.05 -4.36
CA GLY A 128 -1.97 -18.22 -3.30
C GLY A 128 -0.97 -19.30 -3.65
N PHE A 129 -0.28 -19.80 -2.64
CA PHE A 129 0.62 -20.93 -2.77
C PHE A 129 0.21 -21.98 -1.74
N GLU A 130 0.13 -23.25 -2.16
CA GLU A 130 -0.24 -24.35 -1.28
C GLU A 130 0.50 -25.61 -1.73
N ASN A 131 1.03 -26.39 -0.78
CA ASN A 131 1.71 -27.67 -1.06
C ASN A 131 2.84 -27.55 -2.11
N GLY A 132 3.63 -26.48 -2.05
CA GLY A 132 4.81 -26.30 -2.92
C GLY A 132 4.50 -25.78 -4.33
N GLN A 133 3.27 -25.35 -4.62
CA GLN A 133 2.89 -24.86 -5.94
C GLN A 133 1.86 -23.72 -5.88
N LEU A 134 1.75 -22.99 -7.00
CA LEU A 134 0.72 -21.97 -7.20
C LEU A 134 -0.67 -22.63 -7.10
N HIS A 135 -1.53 -22.09 -6.24
CA HIS A 135 -2.90 -22.53 -6.06
C HIS A 135 -3.86 -21.43 -6.51
N ILE A 136 -4.87 -21.80 -7.31
CA ILE A 136 -5.87 -20.89 -7.85
C ILE A 136 -7.24 -21.49 -7.54
N ASP A 137 -7.95 -20.89 -6.59
CA ASP A 137 -9.32 -21.25 -6.23
C ASP A 137 -10.30 -20.35 -6.99
N TYR A 138 -10.93 -20.89 -8.03
CA TYR A 138 -11.90 -20.16 -8.86
C TYR A 138 -13.26 -20.04 -8.17
N GLY A 139 -13.75 -18.80 -8.05
CA GLY A 139 -15.06 -18.51 -7.47
C GLY A 139 -16.23 -18.80 -8.43
N LYS A 140 -17.44 -18.81 -7.88
CA LYS A 140 -18.70 -18.98 -8.64
C LYS A 140 -19.45 -17.65 -8.71
N SER A 141 -20.76 -17.63 -8.45
CA SER A 141 -21.53 -16.39 -8.31
C SER A 141 -21.08 -15.57 -7.11
N HIS A 142 -20.55 -16.19 -6.05
CA HIS A 142 -19.94 -15.53 -4.90
C HIS A 142 -18.58 -16.16 -4.56
N GLN A 143 -17.76 -15.43 -3.81
CA GLN A 143 -16.49 -15.90 -3.24
C GLN A 143 -16.13 -15.01 -2.04
N THR A 144 -15.47 -15.59 -1.04
CA THR A 144 -15.07 -14.91 0.19
C THR A 144 -13.63 -15.28 0.55
N LEU A 145 -12.88 -14.35 1.12
CA LEU A 145 -11.52 -14.54 1.62
C LEU A 145 -11.34 -13.77 2.93
N GLY A 146 -10.61 -14.36 3.89
CA GLY A 146 -10.11 -13.66 5.07
C GLY A 146 -10.90 -13.86 6.37
N TYR A 147 -10.74 -12.94 7.32
CA TYR A 147 -11.06 -13.14 8.74
C TYR A 147 -12.52 -13.58 8.97
N ALA A 148 -13.48 -12.86 8.41
CA ALA A 148 -14.90 -13.16 8.61
C ALA A 148 -15.48 -14.13 7.57
N TYR A 149 -14.66 -15.07 7.05
CA TYR A 149 -15.05 -15.98 5.98
C TYR A 149 -16.41 -16.66 6.22
N HIS A 150 -16.61 -17.27 7.39
CA HIS A 150 -17.85 -17.99 7.69
C HIS A 150 -19.07 -17.06 7.75
N THR A 151 -18.92 -15.86 8.31
CA THR A 151 -19.98 -14.86 8.41
C THR A 151 -20.36 -14.36 7.01
N ALA A 152 -19.39 -13.92 6.23
CA ALA A 152 -19.64 -13.41 4.88
C ALA A 152 -20.18 -14.50 3.95
N ASN A 153 -19.55 -15.69 3.95
CA ASN A 153 -19.95 -16.77 3.05
C ASN A 153 -21.35 -17.32 3.34
N SER A 154 -21.78 -17.40 4.61
CA SER A 154 -23.12 -17.88 4.93
C SER A 154 -24.21 -16.95 4.37
N VAL A 155 -24.05 -15.62 4.52
CA VAL A 155 -24.96 -14.62 3.96
C VAL A 155 -24.97 -14.67 2.42
N LEU A 156 -23.80 -14.82 1.79
CA LEU A 156 -23.69 -14.83 0.33
C LEU A 156 -24.31 -16.08 -0.30
N CYS A 157 -24.22 -17.24 0.36
CA CYS A 157 -24.87 -18.48 -0.09
C CYS A 157 -26.41 -18.35 -0.13
N GLU A 158 -26.98 -17.55 0.77
CA GLU A 158 -28.43 -17.33 0.90
C GLU A 158 -28.90 -16.04 0.18
N LEU A 159 -27.99 -15.35 -0.52
CA LEU A 159 -28.27 -14.05 -1.12
C LEU A 159 -29.19 -14.18 -2.34
N HIS A 160 -30.47 -13.86 -2.18
CA HIS A 160 -31.44 -13.83 -3.28
C HIS A 160 -31.31 -12.62 -4.20
N SER A 161 -30.92 -11.48 -3.66
CA SER A 161 -30.76 -10.23 -4.41
C SER A 161 -29.61 -9.40 -3.84
N GLN A 162 -28.64 -9.05 -4.66
CA GLN A 162 -27.56 -8.15 -4.28
C GLN A 162 -27.97 -6.69 -4.40
N SER A 163 -27.52 -5.89 -3.44
CA SER A 163 -27.65 -4.44 -3.45
C SER A 163 -26.49 -3.83 -2.67
N LYS A 164 -26.21 -2.54 -2.88
CA LYS A 164 -25.25 -1.80 -2.06
C LYS A 164 -25.59 -1.93 -0.57
N SER A 165 -26.85 -1.74 -0.19
CA SER A 165 -27.29 -1.86 1.22
C SER A 165 -27.06 -3.24 1.83
N THR A 166 -27.19 -4.30 1.03
CA THR A 166 -26.89 -5.66 1.52
C THR A 166 -25.39 -5.83 1.74
N PHE A 167 -24.55 -5.30 0.85
CA PHE A 167 -23.10 -5.30 1.03
C PHE A 167 -22.66 -4.42 2.20
N GLU A 168 -23.29 -3.26 2.42
CA GLU A 168 -23.06 -2.42 3.61
C GLU A 168 -23.34 -3.19 4.90
N SER A 169 -24.48 -3.87 4.97
CA SER A 169 -24.86 -4.69 6.13
C SER A 169 -23.85 -5.82 6.37
N LEU A 170 -23.33 -6.41 5.30
CA LEU A 170 -22.35 -7.49 5.37
C LEU A 170 -20.96 -7.00 5.79
N LEU A 171 -20.52 -5.83 5.32
CA LEU A 171 -19.28 -5.20 5.80
C LEU A 171 -19.36 -4.94 7.31
N GLN A 172 -20.50 -4.41 7.78
CA GLN A 172 -20.74 -4.15 9.20
C GLN A 172 -20.70 -5.42 10.05
N SER A 173 -21.26 -6.53 9.57
CA SER A 173 -21.22 -7.81 10.30
C SER A 173 -19.84 -8.47 10.31
N CYS A 174 -18.93 -7.99 9.45
CA CYS A 174 -17.57 -8.52 9.30
C CYS A 174 -16.49 -7.58 9.87
N LEU A 175 -16.85 -6.53 10.62
CA LEU A 175 -15.87 -5.60 11.20
C LEU A 175 -14.99 -6.29 12.25
N GLN A 176 -13.69 -6.01 12.17
CA GLN A 176 -12.72 -6.43 13.17
C GLN A 176 -12.49 -5.32 14.19
N THR A 177 -12.33 -5.71 15.47
CA THR A 177 -11.95 -4.82 16.58
C THR A 177 -10.69 -5.36 17.25
N GLY A 178 -10.03 -4.56 18.08
CA GLY A 178 -8.83 -4.98 18.84
C GLY A 178 -7.53 -4.46 18.24
N GLU A 179 -6.49 -5.29 18.21
CA GLU A 179 -5.12 -4.87 17.83
C GLU A 179 -4.98 -4.48 16.35
N ASN A 180 -5.75 -5.12 15.47
CA ASN A 180 -5.85 -4.79 14.05
C ASN A 180 -7.31 -4.49 13.71
N PRO A 181 -7.85 -3.32 14.10
CA PRO A 181 -9.24 -2.99 13.84
C PRO A 181 -9.45 -2.63 12.36
N THR A 182 -10.69 -2.73 11.89
CA THR A 182 -11.05 -2.27 10.54
C THR A 182 -10.80 -0.77 10.41
N GLN A 183 -9.89 -0.38 9.52
CA GLN A 183 -9.52 1.02 9.29
C GLN A 183 -10.50 1.68 8.32
N TYR A 184 -10.81 1.01 7.22
CA TYR A 184 -11.78 1.43 6.23
C TYR A 184 -12.51 0.21 5.63
N SER A 185 -13.68 0.46 5.05
CA SER A 185 -14.33 -0.48 4.15
C SER A 185 -14.52 0.11 2.77
N ASN A 186 -14.59 -0.76 1.76
CA ASN A 186 -14.99 -0.40 0.41
C ASN A 186 -16.07 -1.31 -0.14
N ILE A 187 -16.93 -0.76 -1.00
CA ILE A 187 -17.77 -1.53 -1.92
C ILE A 187 -17.44 -1.07 -3.34
N TYR A 188 -17.05 -1.99 -4.21
CA TYR A 188 -16.82 -1.74 -5.62
C TYR A 188 -18.03 -2.24 -6.43
N ASP A 189 -18.60 -1.38 -7.28
CA ASP A 189 -19.46 -1.77 -8.39
C ASP A 189 -18.60 -1.83 -9.65
N LEU A 190 -18.11 -3.03 -9.97
CA LEU A 190 -17.16 -3.23 -11.08
C LEU A 190 -17.80 -2.96 -12.45
N SER A 191 -19.13 -3.01 -12.52
CA SER A 191 -19.87 -2.77 -13.77
C SER A 191 -19.91 -1.27 -14.08
N LYS A 192 -20.08 -0.45 -13.03
CA LYS A 192 -20.14 1.02 -13.14
C LYS A 192 -18.80 1.71 -12.90
N ARG A 193 -17.80 0.98 -12.41
CA ARG A 193 -16.47 1.48 -12.04
C ARG A 193 -16.61 2.52 -10.94
N GLU A 194 -17.45 2.20 -9.96
CA GLU A 194 -17.69 3.01 -8.79
C GLU A 194 -17.11 2.33 -7.56
N VAL A 195 -16.53 3.13 -6.66
CA VAL A 195 -16.12 2.67 -5.33
C VAL A 195 -16.78 3.53 -4.27
N TYR A 196 -17.43 2.87 -3.32
CA TYR A 196 -18.00 3.46 -2.12
C TYR A 196 -17.02 3.21 -0.97
N VAL A 197 -16.65 4.25 -0.23
CA VAL A 197 -15.63 4.22 0.81
C VAL A 197 -16.26 4.61 2.14
N TYR A 198 -15.93 3.88 3.20
CA TYR A 198 -16.35 4.11 4.58
C TYR A 198 -15.10 4.19 5.44
N ASP A 199 -14.90 5.30 6.15
CA ASP A 199 -13.71 5.54 6.97
C ASP A 199 -14.09 5.58 8.47
N PHE A 200 -13.69 4.58 9.24
CA PHE A 200 -14.20 4.36 10.60
C PHE A 200 -13.51 5.18 11.70
N HIS A 201 -12.58 6.09 11.37
CA HIS A 201 -11.96 6.96 12.37
C HIS A 201 -12.80 8.19 12.71
N GLU A 202 -13.39 8.82 11.71
CA GLU A 202 -13.99 10.15 11.86
C GLU A 202 -15.51 10.16 11.60
N SER A 203 -16.05 9.22 10.81
CA SER A 203 -17.48 9.23 10.47
C SER A 203 -18.03 7.90 9.94
N THR A 204 -19.33 7.71 9.98
CA THR A 204 -20.00 6.65 9.18
C THR A 204 -20.34 7.13 7.77
N GLN A 205 -19.75 8.23 7.30
CA GLN A 205 -20.05 8.82 6.01
C GLN A 205 -19.56 7.92 4.89
N CYS A 206 -20.43 7.71 3.91
CA CYS A 206 -20.09 7.02 2.67
C CYS A 206 -19.64 8.05 1.64
N PHE A 207 -18.41 7.90 1.14
CA PHE A 207 -17.91 8.65 0.00
C PHE A 207 -17.99 7.81 -1.26
N LYS A 208 -18.40 8.41 -2.38
CA LYS A 208 -18.52 7.72 -3.67
C LYS A 208 -17.55 8.32 -4.65
N PHE A 209 -16.75 7.47 -5.29
CA PHE A 209 -15.94 7.82 -6.44
C PHE A 209 -16.45 7.11 -7.68
N ASN A 210 -16.59 7.83 -8.78
CA ASN A 210 -16.64 7.23 -10.13
C ASN A 210 -15.23 7.24 -10.69
N LEU A 211 -14.65 6.07 -10.94
CA LEU A 211 -13.26 5.96 -11.36
C LEU A 211 -13.01 6.73 -12.66
N MET A 212 -13.91 6.66 -13.63
CA MET A 212 -13.72 7.34 -14.92
C MET A 212 -13.70 8.86 -14.77
N GLU A 213 -14.52 9.41 -13.87
CA GLU A 213 -14.53 10.84 -13.55
C GLU A 213 -13.24 11.24 -12.81
N GLU A 214 -12.79 10.44 -11.85
CA GLU A 214 -11.55 10.72 -11.11
C GLU A 214 -10.31 10.67 -12.02
N LEU A 215 -10.24 9.72 -12.96
CA LEU A 215 -9.12 9.62 -13.91
C LEU A 215 -9.02 10.83 -14.84
N GLN A 216 -10.14 11.50 -15.17
CA GLN A 216 -10.12 12.74 -15.97
C GLN A 216 -9.49 13.92 -15.24
N ARG A 217 -9.41 13.85 -13.91
CA ARG A 217 -8.79 14.88 -13.06
C ARG A 217 -7.26 14.77 -13.02
N GLY A 218 -6.69 13.77 -13.69
CA GLY A 218 -5.26 13.47 -13.66
C GLY A 218 -4.84 12.73 -12.39
N ASN A 219 -3.54 12.49 -12.24
CA ASN A 219 -3.01 11.76 -11.09
C ASN A 219 -3.19 12.57 -9.80
N HIS A 220 -3.82 11.97 -8.80
CA HIS A 220 -4.07 12.62 -7.51
C HIS A 220 -4.34 11.59 -6.41
N CYS A 221 -4.36 12.05 -5.17
CA CYS A 221 -4.63 11.22 -3.99
C CYS A 221 -5.43 11.98 -2.93
N TYR A 222 -6.00 11.21 -2.01
CA TYR A 222 -6.62 11.71 -0.80
C TYR A 222 -6.14 10.92 0.42
N ASN A 223 -6.03 11.61 1.56
CA ASN A 223 -5.94 10.94 2.86
C ASN A 223 -7.38 10.61 3.30
N LEU A 224 -7.67 9.35 3.65
CA LEU A 224 -9.04 8.94 3.98
C LEU A 224 -9.61 9.73 5.17
N HIS A 225 -8.81 9.93 6.23
CA HIS A 225 -9.20 10.74 7.40
C HIS A 225 -9.51 12.20 7.12
N GLN A 226 -9.11 12.70 5.95
CA GLN A 226 -9.33 14.08 5.54
C GLN A 226 -10.20 14.16 4.29
N LEU A 227 -10.85 13.07 3.89
CA LEU A 227 -11.52 12.96 2.60
C LEU A 227 -12.58 14.05 2.42
N ALA A 228 -13.43 14.28 3.42
CA ALA A 228 -14.46 15.31 3.38
C ALA A 228 -13.90 16.71 3.09
N SER A 229 -12.81 17.10 3.74
CA SER A 229 -12.21 18.42 3.55
C SER A 229 -11.39 18.52 2.27
N GLN A 230 -10.74 17.43 1.86
CA GLN A 230 -9.92 17.41 0.64
C GLN A 230 -10.75 17.35 -0.65
N LEU A 231 -11.97 16.83 -0.60
CA LEU A 231 -12.88 16.82 -1.76
C LEU A 231 -13.27 18.24 -2.21
N GLU A 232 -13.32 19.20 -1.30
CA GLU A 232 -13.60 20.62 -1.59
C GLU A 232 -12.33 21.42 -1.90
N GLY A 233 -11.15 20.82 -1.68
CA GLY A 233 -9.84 21.44 -1.82
C GLY A 233 -9.17 21.22 -3.18
N PRO A 234 -7.97 21.79 -3.39
CA PRO A 234 -7.16 21.49 -4.56
C PRO A 234 -6.73 20.02 -4.54
N LEU A 235 -6.57 19.43 -5.73
CA LEU A 235 -6.05 18.08 -5.88
C LEU A 235 -4.64 17.97 -5.30
N ILE A 236 -4.43 16.92 -4.51
CA ILE A 236 -3.11 16.55 -4.02
C ILE A 236 -2.54 15.57 -5.02
N GLN A 237 -1.42 15.90 -5.66
CA GLN A 237 -0.75 14.94 -6.55
C GLN A 237 -0.18 13.77 -5.75
N ASP A 238 -0.35 12.57 -6.30
CA ASP A 238 0.21 11.35 -5.74
C ASP A 238 1.75 11.39 -5.72
N TYR A 239 2.32 10.88 -4.64
CA TYR A 239 3.76 10.95 -4.39
C TYR A 239 4.56 10.12 -5.40
N LYS A 240 4.04 9.02 -5.96
CA LYS A 240 4.72 8.28 -7.05
C LYS A 240 4.79 9.09 -8.33
N THR A 241 3.76 9.90 -8.61
CA THR A 241 3.75 10.80 -9.77
C THR A 241 4.78 11.91 -9.60
N LYS A 242 4.81 12.55 -8.41
CA LYS A 242 5.85 13.52 -8.09
C LYS A 242 7.26 12.92 -8.08
N ALA A 243 7.45 11.70 -7.58
CA ALA A 243 8.74 11.02 -7.59
C ALA A 243 9.24 10.74 -9.02
N ALA A 244 8.35 10.34 -9.94
CA ALA A 244 8.70 10.16 -11.35
C ALA A 244 9.07 11.48 -12.05
N GLU A 245 8.40 12.59 -11.70
CA GLU A 245 8.74 13.94 -12.17
C GLU A 245 10.06 14.45 -11.55
N LEU A 246 10.27 14.20 -10.25
CA LEU A 246 11.47 14.60 -9.49
C LEU A 246 12.70 13.77 -9.88
N ALA A 247 12.54 12.51 -10.26
CA ALA A 247 13.62 11.67 -10.78
C ALA A 247 14.21 12.19 -12.10
N GLN A 248 13.48 13.07 -12.80
CA GLN A 248 13.96 13.76 -14.01
C GLN A 248 14.62 15.12 -13.69
N LEU A 249 14.54 15.60 -12.45
CA LEU A 249 15.10 16.87 -12.01
C LEU A 249 16.50 16.67 -11.43
N THR A 250 17.46 17.46 -11.89
CA THR A 250 18.76 17.60 -11.21
C THR A 250 18.56 18.56 -10.04
N PHE A 251 18.63 18.07 -8.80
CA PHE A 251 18.49 18.93 -7.62
C PHE A 251 19.64 19.93 -7.57
N THR A 252 19.33 21.21 -7.71
CA THR A 252 20.33 22.27 -7.63
C THR A 252 20.84 22.40 -6.20
N ASP A 253 22.10 22.81 -6.03
CA ASP A 253 22.65 23.10 -4.69
C ASP A 253 21.79 24.13 -3.94
N GLU A 254 21.18 25.06 -4.67
CA GLU A 254 20.26 26.07 -4.14
C GLU A 254 18.98 25.47 -3.52
N PHE A 255 18.46 24.37 -4.09
CA PHE A 255 17.33 23.64 -3.52
C PHE A 255 17.74 22.83 -2.27
N LEU A 256 18.90 22.17 -2.32
CA LEU A 256 19.39 21.36 -1.20
C LEU A 256 19.83 22.19 0.00
N ASN A 257 20.29 23.41 -0.23
CA ASN A 257 20.69 24.35 0.82
C ASN A 257 19.55 24.70 1.79
N VAL A 258 18.29 24.54 1.38
CA VAL A 258 17.11 24.75 2.23
C VAL A 258 17.02 23.73 3.37
N PHE A 259 17.65 22.56 3.19
CA PHE A 259 17.71 21.50 4.20
C PHE A 259 18.97 21.56 5.06
N GLU A 260 19.84 22.56 4.87
CA GLU A 260 20.96 22.77 5.80
C GLU A 260 20.46 23.36 7.12
N GLY A 261 20.91 22.78 8.22
CA GLY A 261 20.54 23.28 9.54
C GLY A 261 20.81 22.31 10.66
N THR A 262 20.65 22.81 11.88
CA THR A 262 20.67 21.97 13.08
C THR A 262 19.24 21.64 13.45
N TYR A 263 18.93 20.36 13.43
CA TYR A 263 17.64 19.78 13.73
C TYR A 263 17.67 19.23 15.14
N GLU A 264 16.73 19.68 15.96
CA GLU A 264 16.51 19.16 17.31
C GLU A 264 15.30 18.24 17.25
N LEU A 265 15.54 16.94 17.42
CA LEU A 265 14.44 15.98 17.50
C LEU A 265 13.82 16.01 18.91
N ASN A 266 14.66 16.28 19.92
CA ASN A 266 14.29 16.62 21.29
C ASN A 266 15.51 17.23 22.02
N LYS A 267 15.32 17.63 23.29
CA LYS A 267 16.34 18.27 24.15
C LYS A 267 17.66 17.49 24.31
N GLU A 268 17.71 16.22 23.91
CA GLU A 268 18.83 15.30 24.09
C GLU A 268 19.46 14.86 22.74
N LEU A 269 18.79 15.11 21.61
CA LEU A 269 19.26 14.71 20.28
C LEU A 269 19.16 15.88 19.30
N GLN A 270 20.32 16.44 19.00
CA GLN A 270 20.50 17.41 17.93
C GLN A 270 21.34 16.78 16.81
N PHE A 271 21.10 17.15 15.56
CA PHE A 271 21.96 16.77 14.45
C PHE A 271 21.99 17.88 13.39
N THR A 272 23.08 17.99 12.66
CA THR A 272 23.29 18.98 11.62
C THR A 272 23.16 18.31 10.26
N ILE A 273 22.34 18.86 9.36
CA ILE A 273 22.37 18.52 7.93
C ILE A 273 23.14 19.60 7.17
N LYS A 274 23.98 19.19 6.21
CA LYS A 274 24.69 20.05 5.26
C LYS A 274 24.52 19.56 3.83
N ALA A 275 24.56 20.46 2.85
CA ALA A 275 24.53 20.17 1.43
C ALA A 275 25.91 20.42 0.80
N ASP A 276 26.38 19.53 -0.06
CA ASP A 276 27.55 19.76 -0.93
C ASP A 276 27.35 19.02 -2.25
N LYS A 277 27.44 19.74 -3.37
CA LYS A 277 27.41 19.20 -4.74
C LYS A 277 26.30 18.18 -4.99
N GLY A 278 25.05 18.59 -4.83
CA GLY A 278 23.90 17.72 -5.08
C GLY A 278 23.67 16.64 -4.01
N THR A 279 24.30 16.75 -2.83
CA THR A 279 24.29 15.71 -1.79
C THR A 279 24.03 16.29 -0.40
N LEU A 280 23.20 15.62 0.42
CA LEU A 280 23.01 15.96 1.84
C LEU A 280 23.84 15.06 2.77
N TYR A 281 24.40 15.65 3.82
CA TYR A 281 25.25 15.05 4.85
C TYR A 281 24.65 15.31 6.23
N ALA A 282 24.51 14.29 7.09
CA ALA A 282 23.97 14.44 8.44
C ALA A 282 24.99 14.05 9.53
N ALA A 283 25.09 14.86 10.60
CA ALA A 283 26.01 14.65 11.72
C ALA A 283 25.32 14.89 13.07
N VAL A 284 25.35 13.91 13.99
CA VAL A 284 24.72 14.04 15.32
C VAL A 284 25.57 14.88 16.27
N ASN A 285 24.95 15.85 16.94
CA ASN A 285 25.53 16.69 17.98
C ASN A 285 25.00 16.20 19.35
N THR A 286 25.81 15.59 20.22
CA THR A 286 25.37 15.19 21.58
C THR A 286 26.34 15.66 22.68
N PRO A 287 25.85 16.14 23.86
CA PRO A 287 26.68 16.47 25.01
C PRO A 287 26.96 15.25 25.93
N PRO A 288 27.96 15.34 26.83
CA PRO A 288 28.47 14.20 27.59
C PRO A 288 27.62 13.93 28.83
N ASN A 289 26.64 13.02 28.70
CA ASN A 289 26.15 12.06 29.72
C ASN A 289 24.63 11.78 29.59
N ALA A 290 24.29 10.48 29.62
CA ALA A 290 22.98 9.88 29.90
C ALA A 290 21.84 9.94 28.83
N VAL A 291 21.90 9.00 27.87
CA VAL A 291 20.86 8.04 27.39
C VAL A 291 19.38 8.31 27.80
N LEU A 292 18.36 8.36 26.90
CA LEU A 292 17.71 7.20 26.23
C LEU A 292 16.77 7.62 25.06
N LEU A 293 17.07 7.15 23.85
CA LEU A 293 16.18 7.17 22.68
C LEU A 293 15.14 6.05 22.77
N ARG A 294 13.84 6.36 22.63
CA ARG A 294 12.81 5.32 22.41
C ARG A 294 12.76 4.96 20.93
N LEU A 295 13.43 3.86 20.64
CA LEU A 295 13.33 3.10 19.41
C LEU A 295 11.99 2.35 19.37
N ILE A 296 11.24 2.50 18.29
CA ILE A 296 10.31 1.46 17.90
C ILE A 296 11.17 0.31 17.42
N GLN A 297 11.22 -0.75 18.23
CA GLN A 297 12.08 -1.89 17.98
C GLN A 297 11.50 -2.70 16.82
N GLY A 298 11.96 -2.43 15.60
CA GLY A 298 11.97 -3.47 14.58
C GLY A 298 12.78 -4.66 15.11
N ARG A 299 12.25 -5.88 15.00
CA ARG A 299 13.01 -7.09 15.40
C ARG A 299 14.28 -7.18 14.52
N GLY A 300 15.46 -6.93 15.08
CA GLY A 300 16.75 -7.20 14.41
C GLY A 300 17.80 -6.07 14.44
N LYS A 301 18.72 -6.10 13.45
CA LYS A 301 19.92 -5.24 13.33
C LYS A 301 19.64 -3.81 12.81
N LYS A 302 18.39 -3.42 12.59
CA LYS A 302 18.03 -2.16 11.93
C LYS A 302 16.92 -1.41 12.68
N SER A 303 16.93 -0.09 12.56
CA SER A 303 15.90 0.81 13.09
C SER A 303 15.57 1.84 12.02
N GLU A 304 14.28 2.09 11.78
CA GLU A 304 13.82 2.88 10.63
C GLU A 304 13.00 4.09 11.10
N TRP A 305 13.17 5.21 10.39
CA TRP A 305 12.41 6.43 10.61
C TRP A 305 12.05 7.08 9.27
N TYR A 306 10.84 7.62 9.18
CA TYR A 306 10.30 8.23 7.98
C TYR A 306 10.09 9.73 8.23
N ALA A 307 10.54 10.57 7.30
CA ALA A 307 10.36 12.02 7.29
C ALA A 307 9.36 12.40 6.19
N PRO A 308 8.05 12.45 6.50
CA PRO A 308 7.01 12.56 5.47
C PRO A 308 7.02 13.90 4.72
N SER A 309 7.51 14.96 5.37
CA SER A 309 7.64 16.28 4.78
C SER A 309 8.79 16.39 3.75
N HIS A 310 9.64 15.37 3.67
CA HIS A 310 10.90 15.41 2.91
C HIS A 310 11.12 14.16 2.05
N ASP A 311 10.13 13.27 1.96
CA ASP A 311 10.18 12.06 1.14
C ASP A 311 11.46 11.23 1.34
N ALA A 312 11.79 10.96 2.61
CA ALA A 312 13.00 10.26 3.00
C ALA A 312 12.79 9.26 4.14
N LYS A 313 13.49 8.13 4.06
CA LYS A 313 13.62 7.09 5.09
C LYS A 313 15.06 7.02 5.53
N PHE A 314 15.21 6.90 6.84
CA PHE A 314 16.47 6.82 7.53
C PHE A 314 16.54 5.44 8.17
N THR A 315 17.49 4.62 7.72
CA THR A 315 17.71 3.29 8.27
C THR A 315 19.03 3.27 9.03
N PHE A 316 18.96 3.12 10.34
CA PHE A 316 20.10 3.01 11.23
C PHE A 316 20.46 1.53 11.44
N VAL A 317 21.69 1.14 11.14
CA VAL A 317 22.13 -0.27 11.24
C VAL A 317 23.09 -0.46 12.41
N LYS A 318 22.81 -1.47 13.24
CA LYS A 318 23.62 -1.87 14.39
C LYS A 318 24.68 -2.90 13.99
N SER A 319 25.88 -2.70 14.52
CA SER A 319 26.96 -3.68 14.57
C SER A 319 26.59 -4.89 15.44
N SER A 320 27.42 -5.94 15.39
CA SER A 320 27.31 -7.12 16.27
C SER A 320 27.38 -6.79 17.77
N SER A 321 27.97 -5.64 18.12
CA SER A 321 28.03 -5.12 19.49
C SER A 321 26.79 -4.33 19.93
N GLY A 322 25.80 -4.15 19.03
CA GLY A 322 24.58 -3.39 19.28
C GLY A 322 24.70 -1.88 19.06
N GLN A 323 25.89 -1.35 18.74
CA GLN A 323 26.10 0.07 18.40
C GLN A 323 25.75 0.37 16.94
N TYR A 324 25.13 1.51 16.65
CA TYR A 324 24.87 1.95 15.28
C TYR A 324 26.17 2.36 14.58
N GLU A 325 26.43 1.76 13.42
CA GLU A 325 27.66 1.95 12.61
C GLU A 325 27.37 2.56 11.24
N ARG A 326 26.10 2.58 10.82
CA ARG A 326 25.69 3.03 9.50
C ARG A 326 24.35 3.73 9.53
N LEU A 327 24.26 4.79 8.75
CA LEU A 327 23.01 5.45 8.38
C LEU A 327 22.84 5.29 6.87
N ILE A 328 21.74 4.68 6.49
CA ILE A 328 21.31 4.62 5.10
C ILE A 328 20.21 5.67 4.96
N LEU A 329 20.50 6.72 4.19
CA LEU A 329 19.51 7.69 3.78
C LEU A 329 18.95 7.23 2.44
N GLN A 330 17.64 7.13 2.38
CA GLN A 330 16.92 6.78 1.17
C GLN A 330 15.92 7.89 0.87
N GLY A 331 16.12 8.62 -0.22
CA GLY A 331 15.24 9.70 -0.66
C GLY A 331 14.46 9.30 -1.92
N GLY A 332 13.29 9.92 -2.14
CA GLY A 332 12.44 9.64 -3.31
C GLY A 332 11.81 8.25 -3.22
N ILE A 333 11.17 7.95 -2.08
CA ILE A 333 10.80 6.56 -1.75
C ILE A 333 9.56 6.14 -2.53
N THR A 334 9.77 5.23 -3.47
CA THR A 334 8.73 4.50 -4.17
C THR A 334 8.23 3.31 -3.34
N SER A 335 7.12 2.70 -3.77
CA SER A 335 6.44 1.62 -3.05
C SER A 335 7.32 0.41 -2.75
N ASP A 336 8.28 0.10 -3.60
CA ASP A 336 9.24 -0.99 -3.43
C ASP A 336 10.41 -0.66 -2.49
N ASN A 337 10.36 0.49 -1.81
CA ASN A 337 11.46 0.97 -0.98
C ASN A 337 12.77 1.05 -1.79
N THR A 338 12.72 1.47 -3.07
CA THR A 338 13.90 1.74 -3.89
C THR A 338 14.04 3.23 -4.23
N GLY A 339 14.10 4.08 -3.21
CA GLY A 339 14.73 5.39 -3.38
C GLY A 339 16.24 5.24 -3.60
N GLU A 340 16.89 6.23 -4.22
CA GLU A 340 18.36 6.25 -4.29
C GLU A 340 18.92 6.22 -2.86
N SER A 341 19.64 5.15 -2.55
CA SER A 341 20.20 4.93 -1.23
C SER A 341 21.63 5.41 -1.19
N ARG A 342 21.95 6.28 -0.23
CA ARG A 342 23.33 6.62 0.09
C ARG A 342 23.68 6.07 1.47
N GLU A 343 24.70 5.23 1.51
CA GLU A 343 25.20 4.64 2.73
C GLU A 343 26.30 5.53 3.31
N LEU A 344 26.09 5.98 4.54
CA LEU A 344 27.04 6.77 5.30
C LEU A 344 27.59 5.89 6.43
N LEU A 345 28.92 5.72 6.44
CA LEU A 345 29.62 5.07 7.54
C LEU A 345 29.68 6.01 8.73
N LEU A 346 29.09 5.59 9.85
CA LEU A 346 29.10 6.31 11.11
C LEU A 346 30.39 5.94 11.85
N TYR A 347 31.44 6.74 11.66
CA TYR A 347 32.67 6.56 12.41
C TYR A 347 32.50 7.05 13.83
N LYS A 348 32.98 6.24 14.78
CA LYS A 348 33.23 6.71 16.14
C LYS A 348 34.40 7.68 16.05
N TRP A 349 34.18 8.95 16.38
CA TRP A 349 35.28 9.89 16.55
C TRP A 349 36.11 9.40 17.75
N SER A 350 37.24 8.74 17.49
CA SER A 350 38.29 8.62 18.49
C SER A 350 38.90 10.01 18.64
N ARG A 351 38.95 10.51 19.88
CA ARG A 351 39.67 11.75 20.20
C ARG A 351 41.07 11.79 19.60
#